data_AF-A0A9N8MM71-F1
#
_entry.id   AF-A0A9N8MM71-F1
#
_cell.length_a   1.000
_cell.length_b   1.000
_cell.length_c   1.000
_cell.angle_alpha   90.00
_cell.angle_beta   90.00
_cell.angle_gamma   90.00
#
_symmetry.space_group_name_H-M   'P 1'
#
loop_
_entity.id
_entity.type
_entity.pdbx_description
1 polymer ?
#
loop_
_entity_poly.entity_id
_entity_poly.type
_entity_poly.pdbx_seq_one_letter_code
_entity_poly.pdbx_strand_id
1 'polypeptide(L)'
;MIIKEQIENTVKEILQAYPKLKEIIDNDFPWKIMKTDSAIMIEGTDKYLPGWNCFITSVNETLNFKRGHIAFSFDEAGEPKKISVYDMGRPNIGYITKNENGNYKISEK
;
A
#
# COMPACT_ATOMS: atom_id res chain seq x y z
N MET A 1 13.13 16.52 0.06
CA MET A 1 12.14 16.16 1.09
C MET A 1 10.94 15.58 0.36
N ILE A 2 10.49 14.36 0.71
CA ILE A 2 9.31 13.74 0.08
C ILE A 2 8.03 14.39 0.61
N ILE A 3 7.04 14.59 -0.26
CA ILE A 3 5.73 15.13 0.08
C ILE A 3 4.60 14.13 -0.21
N LYS A 4 3.42 14.36 0.39
CA LYS A 4 2.23 13.51 0.25
C LYS A 4 1.86 13.22 -1.21
N GLU A 5 1.96 14.22 -2.08
CA GLU A 5 1.61 14.11 -3.50
C GLU A 5 2.51 13.13 -4.26
N GLN A 6 3.79 13.03 -3.89
CA GLN A 6 4.71 12.05 -4.49
C GLN A 6 4.34 10.61 -4.08
N ILE A 7 3.93 10.42 -2.82
CA ILE A 7 3.42 9.14 -2.33
C ILE A 7 2.14 8.76 -3.09
N GLU A 8 1.21 9.72 -3.24
CA GLU A 8 -0.04 9.51 -3.97
C GLU A 8 0.20 9.11 -5.43
N ASN A 9 1.10 9.79 -6.13
CA ASN A 9 1.45 9.48 -7.51
C ASN A 9 2.09 8.09 -7.63
N THR A 10 2.97 7.74 -6.71
CA THR A 10 3.58 6.39 -6.67
C THR A 10 2.51 5.31 -6.47
N VAL A 11 1.54 5.53 -5.58
CA VAL A 11 0.41 4.60 -5.40
C VAL A 11 -0.41 4.48 -6.69
N LYS A 12 -0.69 5.59 -7.38
CA LYS A 12 -1.41 5.56 -8.67
C LYS A 12 -0.66 4.75 -9.72
N GLU A 13 0.66 4.88 -9.82
CA GLU A 13 1.50 4.08 -10.72
C GLU A 13 1.42 2.59 -10.39
N ILE A 14 1.48 2.22 -9.11
CA ILE A 14 1.31 0.82 -8.69
C ILE A 14 -0.09 0.33 -9.07
N LEU A 15 -1.16 1.07 -8.77
CA LEU A 15 -2.53 0.66 -9.10
C LEU A 15 -2.78 0.51 -10.61
N GLN A 16 -2.05 1.25 -11.47
CA GLN A 16 -2.07 1.05 -12.92
C GLN A 16 -1.45 -0.30 -13.32
N ALA A 17 -0.38 -0.73 -12.65
CA ALA A 17 0.24 -2.03 -12.87
C ALA A 17 -0.58 -3.22 -12.30
N TYR A 18 -1.50 -2.96 -11.35
CA TYR A 18 -2.33 -3.97 -10.70
C TYR A 18 -3.84 -3.65 -10.78
N PRO A 19 -4.49 -3.82 -11.95
CA PRO A 19 -5.90 -3.48 -12.15
C PRO A 19 -6.87 -4.09 -11.13
N LYS A 20 -6.61 -5.32 -10.67
CA LYS A 20 -7.43 -6.00 -9.65
C LYS A 20 -7.52 -5.22 -8.33
N LEU A 21 -6.47 -4.51 -7.93
CA LEU A 21 -6.50 -3.67 -6.73
C LEU A 21 -7.33 -2.41 -6.97
N LYS A 22 -7.28 -1.87 -8.19
CA LYS A 22 -8.03 -0.67 -8.56
C LYS A 22 -9.55 -0.93 -8.56
N GLU A 23 -9.96 -2.13 -8.96
CA GLU A 23 -11.38 -2.56 -9.00
C GLU A 23 -12.05 -2.57 -7.63
N ILE A 24 -11.29 -2.77 -6.55
CA ILE A 24 -11.82 -2.86 -5.19
C ILE A 24 -11.74 -1.54 -4.41
N ILE A 25 -11.28 -0.43 -5.01
CA ILE A 25 -11.14 0.86 -4.30
C ILE A 25 -12.51 1.54 -4.17
N ASP A 26 -12.84 1.93 -2.94
CA ASP A 26 -13.99 2.78 -2.64
C ASP A 26 -13.57 4.26 -2.78
N ASN A 27 -13.94 4.87 -3.91
CA ASN A 27 -13.56 6.24 -4.27
C ASN A 27 -14.39 7.31 -3.52
N ASP A 28 -15.41 6.92 -2.77
CA ASP A 28 -16.19 7.86 -1.95
C ASP A 28 -15.40 8.33 -0.72
N PHE A 29 -14.30 7.65 -0.40
CA PHE A 29 -13.43 7.99 0.73
C PHE A 29 -12.06 8.51 0.28
N PRO A 30 -11.57 9.61 0.88
CA PRO A 30 -10.26 10.13 0.56
C PRO A 30 -9.15 9.20 1.05
N TRP A 31 -8.05 9.16 0.30
CA TRP A 31 -6.86 8.41 0.71
C TRP A 31 -6.20 9.08 1.92
N LYS A 32 -5.79 8.28 2.90
CA LYS A 32 -5.09 8.78 4.08
C LYS A 32 -3.59 8.55 3.93
N ILE A 33 -2.86 9.63 3.62
CA ILE A 33 -1.41 9.61 3.48
C ILE A 33 -0.76 10.33 4.68
N MET A 34 0.09 9.63 5.41
CA MET A 34 0.74 10.15 6.61
C MET A 34 2.19 9.68 6.75
N LYS A 35 3.03 10.58 7.27
CA LYS A 35 4.37 10.23 7.76
C LYS A 35 4.25 9.60 9.14
N THR A 36 5.07 8.60 9.43
CA THR A 36 5.07 7.88 10.72
C THR A 36 6.46 7.40 11.05
N ASP A 37 6.76 7.26 12.35
CA ASP A 37 8.02 6.68 12.83
C ASP A 37 8.02 5.13 12.76
N SER A 38 6.89 4.55 12.38
CA SER A 38 6.67 3.10 12.34
C SER A 38 6.06 2.60 11.03
N ALA A 39 6.61 3.02 9.89
CA ALA A 39 6.09 2.66 8.57
C ALA A 39 6.43 1.22 8.19
N ILE A 40 7.65 0.77 8.47
CA ILE A 40 8.17 -0.53 8.02
C ILE A 40 8.66 -1.33 9.22
N MET A 41 8.14 -2.54 9.39
CA MET A 41 8.70 -3.51 10.35
C MET A 41 9.92 -4.20 9.74
N ILE A 42 11.01 -4.28 10.48
CA ILE A 42 12.21 -5.02 10.06
C ILE A 42 11.99 -6.50 10.40
N GLU A 43 11.92 -7.37 9.38
CA GLU A 43 11.68 -8.80 9.57
C GLU A 43 12.70 -9.43 10.54
N GLY A 44 12.21 -10.30 11.43
CA GLY A 44 13.02 -10.95 12.45
C GLY A 44 13.32 -10.07 13.67
N THR A 45 12.71 -8.89 13.77
CA THR A 45 12.86 -7.98 14.91
C THR A 45 11.53 -7.31 15.29
N ASP A 46 11.45 -6.75 16.50
CA ASP A 46 10.34 -5.87 16.93
C ASP A 46 10.59 -4.39 16.60
N LYS A 47 11.54 -4.10 15.69
CA LYS A 47 11.92 -2.74 15.33
C LYS A 47 11.16 -2.25 14.11
N TYR A 48 10.88 -0.95 14.11
CA TYR A 48 10.25 -0.26 13.00
C TYR A 48 11.14 0.87 12.49
N LEU A 49 11.05 1.13 11.19
CA LEU A 49 11.69 2.24 10.53
C LEU A 49 10.65 3.35 10.22
N PRO A 50 11.06 4.63 10.33
CA PRO A 50 10.26 5.75 9.90
C PRO A 50 10.02 5.73 8.39
N GLY A 51 8.95 6.39 7.95
CA GLY A 51 8.57 6.47 6.55
C GLY A 51 7.16 7.00 6.34
N TRP A 52 6.48 6.50 5.32
CA TRP A 52 5.11 6.91 4.98
C TRP A 52 4.17 5.71 4.91
N ASN A 53 2.92 5.93 5.29
CA ASN A 53 1.83 5.01 5.04
C ASN A 53 0.75 5.69 4.20
N CYS A 54 0.20 4.95 3.24
CA CYS A 54 -1.00 5.32 2.50
C CYS A 54 -2.07 4.27 2.76
N PHE A 55 -3.23 4.71 3.26
CA PHE A 55 -4.40 3.86 3.47
C PHE A 55 -5.50 4.27 2.49
N ILE A 56 -6.04 3.28 1.80
CA ILE A 56 -7.12 3.41 0.83
C ILE A 56 -8.25 2.52 1.28
N THR A 57 -9.47 3.07 1.39
CA THR A 57 -10.65 2.26 1.68
C THR A 57 -10.93 1.35 0.48
N SER A 58 -11.15 0.06 0.75
CA SER A 58 -11.59 -0.90 -0.27
C SER A 58 -13.01 -1.37 0.02
N VAL A 59 -13.71 -1.82 -1.01
CA VAL A 59 -15.00 -2.50 -0.92
C VAL A 59 -14.86 -3.92 -1.46
N ASN A 60 -15.42 -4.88 -0.73
CA ASN A 60 -15.48 -6.27 -1.20
C ASN A 60 -16.93 -6.61 -1.56
N GLU A 61 -17.21 -6.63 -2.87
CA GLU A 61 -18.54 -6.96 -3.39
C GLU A 61 -18.94 -8.40 -3.07
N THR A 62 -17.99 -9.34 -3.08
CA THR A 62 -18.25 -10.76 -2.76
C THR A 62 -18.68 -11.00 -1.30
N LEU A 63 -18.43 -10.02 -0.42
CA LEU A 63 -18.81 -10.07 1.00
C LEU A 63 -19.88 -9.04 1.36
N ASN A 64 -20.85 -8.82 0.46
CA ASN A 64 -21.98 -7.92 0.66
C ASN A 64 -21.55 -6.46 0.88
N PHE A 65 -20.63 -5.98 0.04
CA PHE A 65 -20.10 -4.60 0.05
C PHE A 65 -19.48 -4.18 1.39
N LYS A 66 -18.96 -5.13 2.16
CA LYS A 66 -18.24 -4.81 3.40
C LYS A 66 -16.93 -4.11 3.08
N ARG A 67 -16.56 -3.15 3.92
CA ARG A 67 -15.39 -2.29 3.76
C ARG A 67 -14.14 -2.91 4.34
N GLY A 68 -13.03 -2.77 3.62
CA GLY A 68 -11.68 -3.15 4.02
C GLY A 68 -10.72 -1.97 3.86
N HIS A 69 -9.42 -2.27 3.84
CA HIS A 69 -8.41 -1.28 3.46
C HIS A 69 -7.23 -1.90 2.74
N ILE A 70 -6.67 -1.14 1.80
CA ILE A 70 -5.36 -1.38 1.21
C ILE A 70 -4.38 -0.44 1.91
N ALA A 71 -3.30 -0.99 2.47
CA ALA A 71 -2.24 -0.23 3.10
C ALA A 71 -0.93 -0.38 2.31
N PHE A 72 -0.34 0.74 1.93
CA PHE A 72 1.01 0.81 1.37
C PHE A 72 1.96 1.41 2.39
N SER A 73 3.15 0.81 2.52
CA SER A 73 4.23 1.32 3.36
C SER A 73 5.45 1.68 2.51
N PHE A 74 6.00 2.86 2.80
CA PHE A 74 7.14 3.45 2.12
C PHE A 74 8.23 3.78 3.13
N ASP A 75 9.48 3.78 2.68
CA ASP A 75 10.60 4.28 3.49
C ASP A 75 10.62 5.83 3.54
N GLU A 76 11.61 6.39 4.24
CA GLU A 76 11.77 7.85 4.31
C GLU A 76 12.05 8.52 2.95
N ALA A 77 12.62 7.77 2.01
CA ALA A 77 12.88 8.22 0.65
C ALA A 77 11.65 8.13 -0.26
N GLY A 78 10.52 7.62 0.25
CA GLY A 78 9.28 7.47 -0.50
C GLY A 78 9.29 6.25 -1.43
N GLU A 79 10.21 5.30 -1.23
CA GLU A 79 10.18 4.05 -1.98
C GLU A 79 9.17 3.08 -1.38
N PRO A 80 8.24 2.53 -2.19
CA PRO A 80 7.26 1.57 -1.71
C PRO A 80 7.96 0.25 -1.39
N LYS A 81 7.70 -0.30 -0.20
CA LYS A 81 8.28 -1.57 0.26
C LYS A 81 7.25 -2.67 0.41
N LYS A 82 6.03 -2.33 0.82
CA LYS A 82 5.00 -3.31 1.19
C LYS A 82 3.61 -2.83 0.83
N ILE A 83 2.77 -3.78 0.46
CA ILE A 83 1.32 -3.64 0.37
C ILE A 83 0.66 -4.71 1.24
N SER A 84 -0.41 -4.31 1.93
CA SER A 84 -1.27 -5.22 2.67
C SER A 84 -2.71 -4.96 2.26
N VAL A 85 -3.43 -6.00 1.87
CA VAL A 85 -4.84 -5.93 1.52
C VAL A 85 -5.66 -6.62 2.62
N TYR A 86 -6.50 -5.86 3.31
CA TYR A 86 -7.26 -6.31 4.49
C TYR A 86 -8.73 -6.49 4.15
N ASP A 87 -9.07 -7.69 3.66
CA ASP A 87 -10.41 -8.05 3.19
C ASP A 87 -11.18 -8.90 4.23
N MET A 88 -11.15 -8.47 5.50
CA MET A 88 -11.75 -9.16 6.66
C MET A 88 -11.16 -10.54 6.98
N GLY A 89 -9.83 -10.64 7.00
CA GLY A 89 -9.11 -11.81 7.47
C GLY A 89 -7.63 -11.49 7.76
N ARG A 90 -6.75 -12.49 7.61
CA ARG A 90 -5.31 -12.23 7.59
C ARG A 90 -5.00 -11.36 6.36
N PRO A 91 -4.19 -10.30 6.50
CA PRO A 91 -3.82 -9.48 5.36
C PRO A 91 -3.14 -10.35 4.30
N ASN A 92 -3.55 -10.21 3.04
CA ASN A 92 -2.70 -10.66 1.94
C ASN A 92 -1.55 -9.65 1.84
N ILE A 93 -0.33 -10.13 2.09
CA ILE A 93 0.87 -9.28 2.17
C ILE A 93 1.69 -9.49 0.90
N GLY A 94 1.96 -8.38 0.22
CA GLY A 94 2.88 -8.33 -0.91
C GLY A 94 4.07 -7.42 -0.61
N TYR A 95 5.24 -7.75 -1.17
CA TYR A 95 6.41 -6.89 -1.17
C TYR A 95 6.53 -6.21 -2.51
N ILE A 96 6.81 -4.91 -2.48
CA ILE A 96 6.92 -4.08 -3.69
C ILE A 96 8.39 -3.94 -4.02
N THR A 97 8.74 -4.26 -5.26
CA THR A 97 10.08 -4.06 -5.82
C THR A 97 9.96 -3.38 -7.18
N LYS A 98 11.03 -2.73 -7.66
CA LYS A 98 11.12 -2.32 -9.07
C LYS A 98 11.88 -3.39 -9.84
N ASN A 99 11.38 -3.75 -11.03
CA ASN A 99 12.14 -4.58 -11.95
C ASN A 99 13.18 -3.75 -12.73
N GLU A 100 13.97 -4.40 -13.58
CA GLU A 100 15.03 -3.76 -14.39
C GLU A 100 14.50 -2.67 -15.34
N ASN A 101 13.21 -2.71 -15.69
CA ASN A 101 12.54 -1.72 -16.53
C ASN A 101 11.90 -0.57 -15.73
N GLY A 102 12.10 -0.53 -14.41
CA GLY A 102 11.53 0.48 -13.51
C GLY A 102 10.07 0.26 -13.11
N ASN A 103 9.44 -0.84 -13.56
CA ASN A 103 8.05 -1.15 -13.24
C ASN A 103 7.92 -1.82 -11.87
N TYR A 104 6.83 -1.51 -11.16
CA TYR A 104 6.55 -2.10 -9.86
C TYR A 104 6.08 -3.56 -9.96
N LYS A 105 6.77 -4.44 -9.24
CA LYS A 105 6.42 -5.85 -9.03
C LYS A 105 5.95 -6.08 -7.60
N ILE A 106 4.77 -6.68 -7.41
CA ILE A 106 4.28 -7.20 -6.14
C ILE A 106 4.56 -8.69 -6.11
N SER A 107 5.33 -9.15 -5.13
CA SER A 107 5.52 -10.57 -4.82
C SER A 107 4.74 -10.94 -3.56
N GLU A 108 3.82 -11.90 -3.67
CA GLU A 108 3.10 -12.48 -2.54
C GLU A 108 4.05 -13.37 -1.71
N LYS A 109 3.80 -13.45 -0.39
CA LYS A 109 4.53 -14.32 0.55
C LYS A 109 3.61 -15.42 1.08
#